data_AF-A0AAW5QHX4-F1
#
_entry.id   AF-A0AAW5QHX4-F1
#
_cell.length_a   1.000
_cell.length_b   1.000
_cell.length_c   1.000
_cell.angle_alpha   90.00
_cell.angle_beta   90.00
_cell.angle_gamma   90.00
#
_symmetry.space_group_name_H-M   'P 1'
#
loop_
_entity.id
_entity.type
_entity.pdbx_description
1 polymer ?
#
loop_
_entity_poly.entity_id
_entity_poly.type
_entity_poly.pdbx_seq_one_letter_code
_entity_poly.pdbx_strand_id
1 'polypeptide(L)'
;MTASTLAEMEIDDLVALASQDGFAGRLLDSSNHVEWERAVSFHPLGPTPDAGTLEALDADTLVEHGVFEEYTEHWRITDVSPDIEEYLLEDVETGATAVLVRVGECFAFGRSRDHAIGSEPLVEQILGAATVSDARALLDCEIAVGRIEDGRWTISASTLPYRSGRNLHPVFGHEIRTRDTAFDGTSITRRWRSVHPTPRSDT
;
A
#
# COMPACT_ATOMS: atom_id res chain seq x y z
N MET A 1 14.27 -3.05 14.70
CA MET A 1 13.19 -2.25 15.32
C MET A 1 12.42 -3.12 16.31
N THR A 2 12.21 -2.64 17.54
CA THR A 2 11.49 -3.37 18.62
C THR A 2 10.17 -2.71 19.03
N ALA A 3 9.85 -1.54 18.48
CA ALA A 3 8.62 -0.82 18.77
C ALA A 3 7.39 -1.66 18.39
N SER A 4 6.42 -1.71 19.30
CA SER A 4 5.16 -2.44 19.12
C SER A 4 4.05 -1.57 18.54
N THR A 5 4.30 -0.26 18.43
CA THR A 5 3.37 0.76 17.94
C THR A 5 4.14 1.89 17.26
N LEU A 6 3.46 2.74 16.49
CA LEU A 6 4.06 3.93 15.89
C LEU A 6 4.35 5.01 16.95
N ALA A 7 3.52 5.10 18.00
CA ALA A 7 3.70 6.03 19.12
C ALA A 7 5.00 5.81 19.93
N GLU A 8 5.59 4.61 19.85
CA GLU A 8 6.85 4.26 20.53
C GLU A 8 8.10 4.59 19.71
N MET A 9 7.96 4.90 18.41
CA MET A 9 9.11 5.05 17.50
C MET A 9 9.77 6.41 17.64
N GLU A 10 11.09 6.44 17.78
CA GLU A 10 11.85 7.69 17.77
C GLU A 10 12.32 8.04 16.35
N ILE A 11 12.85 9.24 16.13
CA ILE A 11 13.21 9.73 14.78
C ILE A 11 14.11 8.74 14.03
N ASP A 12 15.09 8.12 14.68
CA ASP A 12 15.96 7.13 14.04
C ASP A 12 15.20 5.88 13.56
N ASP A 13 14.19 5.43 14.32
CA ASP A 13 13.30 4.34 13.90
C ASP A 13 12.47 4.77 12.68
N LEU A 14 11.97 6.02 12.67
CA LEU A 14 11.18 6.57 11.57
C LEU A 14 12.00 6.69 10.28
N VAL A 15 13.24 7.17 10.38
CA VAL A 15 14.17 7.24 9.23
C VAL A 15 14.46 5.84 8.70
N ALA A 16 14.67 4.85 9.58
CA ALA A 16 14.83 3.45 9.16
C ALA A 16 13.55 2.91 8.50
N LEU A 17 12.37 3.26 9.00
CA LEU A 17 11.10 2.84 8.42
C LEU A 17 10.86 3.44 7.04
N ALA A 18 11.28 4.69 6.84
CA ALA A 18 11.19 5.43 5.58
C ALA A 18 12.12 4.89 4.50
N SER A 19 13.07 3.99 4.81
CA SER A 19 13.87 3.32 3.78
C SER A 19 13.12 2.20 3.04
N GLN A 20 11.93 1.83 3.52
CA GLN A 20 11.04 0.90 2.82
C GLN A 20 10.39 1.61 1.63
N ASP A 21 9.81 0.84 0.71
CA ASP A 21 9.02 1.36 -0.40
C ASP A 21 7.75 0.52 -0.58
N GLY A 22 6.75 1.08 -1.25
CA GLY A 22 5.52 0.40 -1.58
C GLY A 22 4.40 1.36 -1.97
N PHE A 23 3.50 0.84 -2.80
CA PHE A 23 2.28 1.53 -3.18
C PHE A 23 1.18 0.51 -3.44
N ALA A 24 -0.06 0.99 -3.57
CA ALA A 24 -1.18 0.22 -4.06
C ALA A 24 -2.07 1.11 -4.93
N GLY A 25 -2.64 0.55 -5.98
CA GLY A 25 -3.32 1.35 -6.98
C GLY A 25 -3.76 0.55 -8.19
N ARG A 26 -3.84 1.23 -9.33
CA ARG A 26 -4.34 0.65 -10.58
C ARG A 26 -3.23 0.64 -11.62
N LEU A 27 -3.25 -0.40 -12.44
CA LEU A 27 -2.48 -0.44 -13.67
C LEU A 27 -3.33 0.10 -14.81
N LEU A 28 -2.85 1.12 -15.50
CA LEU A 28 -3.49 1.72 -16.66
C LEU A 28 -2.73 1.31 -17.91
N ASP A 29 -3.45 0.84 -18.93
CA ASP A 29 -2.87 0.52 -20.23
C ASP A 29 -2.89 1.78 -21.11
N SER A 30 -1.71 2.39 -21.27
CA SER A 30 -1.46 3.41 -22.28
C SER A 30 -0.96 2.66 -23.52
N SER A 31 -1.51 2.90 -24.71
CA SER A 31 -1.28 2.09 -25.92
C SER A 31 0.15 1.58 -26.26
N ASN A 32 1.21 2.19 -25.71
CA ASN A 32 2.61 1.80 -25.86
C ASN A 32 3.37 1.50 -24.54
N HIS A 33 2.77 1.69 -23.36
CA HIS A 33 3.36 1.43 -22.04
C HIS A 33 2.26 1.33 -20.97
N VAL A 34 2.55 0.77 -19.80
CA VAL A 34 1.59 0.83 -18.68
C VAL A 34 1.98 1.93 -17.70
N GLU A 35 0.99 2.48 -17.01
CA GLU A 35 1.16 3.48 -15.95
C GLU A 35 0.59 2.96 -14.64
N TRP A 36 1.32 3.14 -13.54
CA TRP A 36 0.87 2.79 -12.19
C TRP A 36 0.24 4.02 -11.53
N GLU A 37 -1.09 4.07 -11.51
CA GLU A 37 -1.84 5.08 -10.77
C GLU A 37 -1.85 4.71 -9.28
N ARG A 38 -0.99 5.36 -8.49
CA ARG A 38 -0.81 5.09 -7.05
C ARG A 38 -1.91 5.75 -6.22
N ALA A 39 -2.93 4.98 -5.83
CA ALA A 39 -4.01 5.42 -4.94
C ALA A 39 -3.56 5.52 -3.47
N VAL A 40 -2.62 4.66 -3.09
CA VAL A 40 -1.89 4.67 -1.82
C VAL A 40 -0.41 4.65 -2.17
N SER A 41 0.38 5.58 -1.64
CA SER A 41 1.83 5.64 -1.88
C SER A 41 2.56 5.85 -0.55
N PHE A 42 3.55 5.02 -0.28
CA PHE A 42 4.37 5.16 0.93
C PHE A 42 5.27 6.39 0.83
N HIS A 43 5.84 6.65 -0.34
CA HIS A 43 6.61 7.86 -0.62
C HIS A 43 5.78 8.91 -1.38
N PRO A 44 6.17 10.20 -1.33
CA PRO A 44 5.70 11.22 -2.25
C PRO A 44 5.81 10.76 -3.70
N LEU A 45 4.88 11.22 -4.54
CA LEU A 45 4.95 10.96 -5.98
C LEU A 45 6.13 11.71 -6.59
N GLY A 46 6.83 11.03 -7.51
CA GLY A 46 7.92 11.62 -8.27
C GLY A 46 7.45 12.72 -9.24
N PRO A 47 8.39 13.44 -9.86
CA PRO A 47 8.08 14.51 -10.82
C PRO A 47 7.53 13.98 -12.15
N THR A 48 7.68 12.68 -12.41
CA THR A 48 7.21 11.99 -13.62
C THR A 48 6.23 10.88 -13.26
N PRO A 49 5.33 10.49 -14.17
CA PRO A 49 4.48 9.32 -13.99
C PRO A 49 5.32 8.07 -13.74
N ASP A 50 4.78 7.18 -12.91
CA ASP A 50 5.30 5.83 -12.75
C ASP A 50 4.83 4.99 -13.93
N ALA A 51 5.75 4.63 -14.83
CA ALA A 51 5.42 4.15 -16.17
C ALA A 51 6.52 3.28 -16.75
N GLY A 52 6.11 2.23 -17.47
CA GLY A 52 7.00 1.14 -17.83
C GLY A 52 6.51 0.35 -19.03
N THR A 53 7.43 -0.18 -19.82
CA THR A 53 7.13 -1.16 -20.87
C THR A 53 7.31 -2.56 -20.33
N LEU A 54 6.36 -3.45 -20.62
CA LEU A 54 6.36 -4.83 -20.16
C LEU A 54 6.70 -5.78 -21.31
N GLU A 55 7.72 -6.62 -21.13
CA GLU A 55 8.09 -7.66 -22.08
C GLU A 55 8.17 -9.03 -21.41
N ALA A 56 7.62 -10.07 -22.05
CA ALA A 56 7.79 -11.44 -21.56
C ALA A 56 9.23 -11.90 -21.84
N LEU A 57 9.98 -12.23 -20.78
CA LEU A 57 11.30 -12.84 -20.90
C LEU A 57 11.18 -14.33 -21.22
N ASP A 58 10.25 -15.00 -20.54
CA ASP A 58 9.92 -16.41 -20.72
C ASP A 58 8.45 -16.68 -20.29
N ALA A 59 8.11 -17.93 -19.98
CA ALA A 59 6.74 -18.33 -19.65
C ALA A 59 6.27 -17.87 -18.26
N ASP A 60 7.20 -17.57 -17.33
CA ASP A 60 6.87 -17.19 -15.95
C ASP A 60 7.50 -15.86 -15.50
N THR A 61 8.31 -15.24 -16.35
CA THR A 61 9.03 -14.02 -16.03
C THR A 61 8.71 -12.88 -17.01
N LEU A 62 8.35 -11.74 -16.46
CA LEU A 62 8.15 -10.46 -17.14
C LEU A 62 9.31 -9.52 -16.81
N VAL A 63 9.83 -8.80 -17.79
CA VAL A 63 10.75 -7.67 -17.58
C VAL A 63 9.97 -6.38 -17.75
N GLU A 64 10.16 -5.48 -16.81
CA GLU A 64 9.68 -4.11 -16.87
C GLU A 64 10.87 -3.17 -17.07
N HIS A 65 10.72 -2.22 -17.99
CA HIS A 65 11.68 -1.13 -18.20
C HIS A 65 10.99 0.20 -17.99
N GLY A 66 11.60 1.09 -17.20
CA GLY A 66 11.07 2.43 -16.96
C GLY A 66 11.02 3.29 -18.22
N VAL A 67 9.93 4.05 -18.38
CA VAL A 67 9.72 4.98 -19.51
C VAL A 67 10.34 6.35 -19.24
N PHE A 68 10.15 6.88 -18.03
CA PHE A 68 10.62 8.23 -17.64
C PHE A 68 11.82 8.19 -16.71
N GLU A 69 12.10 7.03 -16.10
CA GLU A 69 13.23 6.80 -15.21
C GLU A 69 14.02 5.57 -15.68
N GLU A 70 15.34 5.55 -15.42
CA GLU A 70 16.21 4.46 -15.85
C GLU A 70 16.19 3.34 -14.79
N TYR A 71 15.32 2.35 -14.98
CA TYR A 71 15.28 1.14 -14.17
C TYR A 71 14.87 -0.09 -15.00
N THR A 72 15.21 -1.27 -14.48
CA THR A 72 14.78 -2.56 -14.99
C THR A 72 14.39 -3.47 -13.83
N GLU A 73 13.18 -4.01 -13.86
CA GLU A 73 12.68 -4.97 -12.87
C GLU A 73 12.32 -6.31 -13.53
N HIS A 74 12.55 -7.41 -12.81
CA HIS A 74 12.18 -8.75 -13.25
C HIS A 74 11.11 -9.31 -12.33
N TRP A 75 9.92 -9.53 -12.86
CA TRP A 75 8.76 -10.03 -12.16
C TRP A 75 8.55 -11.50 -12.49
N ARG A 76 8.72 -12.37 -11.48
CA ARG A 76 8.44 -13.81 -11.62
C ARG A 76 7.07 -14.14 -11.04
N ILE A 77 6.28 -14.87 -11.81
CA ILE A 77 5.02 -15.48 -11.35
C ILE A 77 5.37 -16.53 -10.30
N THR A 78 4.86 -16.34 -9.08
CA THR A 78 5.06 -17.29 -7.98
C THR A 78 3.85 -18.18 -7.75
N ASP A 79 2.65 -17.69 -8.11
CA ASP A 79 1.40 -18.43 -8.02
C ASP A 79 0.37 -17.84 -8.99
N VAL A 80 -0.65 -18.62 -9.35
CA VAL A 80 -1.76 -18.19 -10.21
C VAL A 80 -3.08 -18.69 -9.64
N SER A 81 -4.09 -17.84 -9.63
CA SER A 81 -5.44 -18.21 -9.21
C SER A 81 -6.48 -17.50 -10.07
N PRO A 82 -7.56 -18.18 -10.48
CA PRO A 82 -8.72 -17.52 -11.09
C PRO A 82 -9.59 -16.76 -10.08
N ASP A 83 -9.40 -17.01 -8.78
CA ASP A 83 -10.17 -16.37 -7.71
C ASP A 83 -9.52 -15.03 -7.35
N ILE A 84 -9.97 -13.97 -8.01
CA ILE A 84 -9.45 -12.61 -7.85
C ILE A 84 -10.55 -11.69 -7.30
N GLU A 85 -10.23 -10.95 -6.24
CA GLU A 85 -11.08 -9.91 -5.68
C GLU A 85 -10.26 -8.63 -5.53
N GLU A 86 -10.81 -7.50 -5.99
CA GLU A 86 -10.16 -6.19 -5.92
C GLU A 86 -11.14 -5.14 -5.39
N TYR A 87 -10.65 -4.28 -4.50
CA TYR A 87 -11.44 -3.21 -3.92
C TYR A 87 -10.61 -1.94 -3.80
N LEU A 88 -11.10 -0.86 -4.40
CA LEU A 88 -10.75 0.49 -3.99
C LEU A 88 -11.72 0.91 -2.88
N LEU A 89 -11.16 1.43 -1.79
CA LEU A 89 -11.86 1.66 -0.54
C LEU A 89 -11.61 3.09 -0.06
N GLU A 90 -12.60 3.65 0.62
CA GLU A 90 -12.51 4.92 1.36
C GLU A 90 -12.89 4.68 2.81
N ASP A 91 -12.04 5.10 3.75
CA ASP A 91 -12.31 5.03 5.19
C ASP A 91 -13.54 5.90 5.51
N VAL A 92 -14.54 5.32 6.15
CA VAL A 92 -15.80 6.01 6.46
C VAL A 92 -15.60 7.14 7.47
N GLU A 93 -14.56 7.07 8.31
CA GLU A 93 -14.30 8.03 9.37
C GLU A 93 -13.32 9.12 8.94
N THR A 94 -12.26 8.75 8.23
CA THR A 94 -11.19 9.70 7.85
C THR A 94 -11.20 10.11 6.38
N GLY A 95 -11.89 9.37 5.50
CA GLY A 95 -11.80 9.53 4.06
C GLY A 95 -10.51 9.02 3.44
N ALA A 96 -9.62 8.38 4.22
CA ALA A 96 -8.37 7.84 3.70
C ALA A 96 -8.62 6.69 2.72
N THR A 97 -7.88 6.68 1.62
CA THR A 97 -7.96 5.62 0.61
C THR A 97 -7.32 4.33 1.09
N ALA A 98 -7.90 3.20 0.74
CA ALA A 98 -7.28 1.89 0.85
C ALA A 98 -7.52 1.05 -0.41
N VAL A 99 -6.67 0.06 -0.63
CA VAL A 99 -6.76 -0.92 -1.71
C VAL A 99 -6.64 -2.31 -1.08
N LEU A 100 -7.57 -3.20 -1.39
CA LEU A 100 -7.51 -4.61 -1.01
C LEU A 100 -7.53 -5.47 -2.27
N VAL A 101 -6.52 -6.30 -2.45
CA VAL A 101 -6.43 -7.27 -3.54
C VAL A 101 -6.27 -8.65 -2.95
N ARG A 102 -7.00 -9.62 -3.47
CA ARG A 102 -6.85 -11.05 -3.16
C ARG A 102 -6.67 -11.83 -4.45
N VAL A 103 -5.72 -12.76 -4.43
CA VAL A 103 -5.47 -13.73 -5.50
C VAL A 103 -5.35 -15.11 -4.85
N GLY A 104 -6.40 -15.92 -4.94
CA GLY A 104 -6.47 -17.22 -4.26
C GLY A 104 -6.30 -17.11 -2.75
N GLU A 105 -5.21 -17.68 -2.23
CA GLU A 105 -4.82 -17.68 -0.82
C GLU A 105 -3.86 -16.54 -0.46
N CYS A 106 -3.49 -15.69 -1.41
CA CYS A 106 -2.66 -14.50 -1.16
C CYS A 106 -3.50 -13.23 -1.13
N PHE A 107 -3.08 -12.25 -0.34
CA PHE A 107 -3.68 -10.92 -0.36
C PHE A 107 -2.64 -9.81 -0.21
N ALA A 108 -2.99 -8.62 -0.69
CA ALA A 108 -2.31 -7.36 -0.44
C ALA A 108 -3.33 -6.33 0.07
N PHE A 109 -2.91 -5.51 1.03
CA PHE A 109 -3.70 -4.43 1.60
C PHE A 109 -2.85 -3.17 1.70
N GLY A 110 -3.23 -2.12 0.98
CA GLY A 110 -2.66 -0.79 1.09
C GLY A 110 -3.64 0.15 1.78
N ARG A 111 -3.19 0.93 2.77
CA ARG A 111 -3.97 1.98 3.42
C ARG A 111 -3.15 3.26 3.47
N SER A 112 -3.71 4.34 2.95
CA SER A 112 -3.12 5.66 3.07
C SER A 112 -3.20 6.19 4.50
N ARG A 113 -2.21 6.99 4.86
CA ARG A 113 -2.26 7.93 5.98
C ARG A 113 -3.39 8.94 5.80
N ASP A 114 -3.91 9.43 6.92
CA ASP A 114 -4.86 10.56 6.99
C ASP A 114 -4.15 11.93 7.01
N HIS A 115 -2.83 11.92 6.88
CA HIS A 115 -1.96 13.10 6.90
C HIS A 115 -1.40 13.39 5.51
N ALA A 116 -1.53 14.63 5.04
CA ALA A 116 -0.95 15.03 3.76
C ALA A 116 0.60 15.00 3.83
N ILE A 117 1.24 14.58 2.74
CA ILE A 117 2.70 14.63 2.58
C ILE A 117 3.06 15.66 1.52
N GLY A 118 4.20 16.33 1.70
CA GLY A 118 4.79 17.20 0.69
C GLY A 118 5.43 16.40 -0.46
N SER A 119 6.02 17.12 -1.42
CA SER A 119 6.76 16.55 -2.55
C SER A 119 8.22 16.21 -2.25
N GLU A 120 8.79 16.76 -1.17
CA GLU A 120 10.18 16.52 -0.77
C GLU A 120 10.38 15.06 -0.33
N PRO A 121 11.59 14.47 -0.38
CA PRO A 121 11.82 13.10 0.08
C PRO A 121 11.29 12.85 1.49
N LEU A 122 10.66 11.69 1.73
CA LEU A 122 9.99 11.39 3.00
C LEU A 122 10.92 11.53 4.22
N VAL A 123 12.19 11.13 4.09
CA VAL A 123 13.21 11.28 5.14
C VAL A 123 13.45 12.76 5.48
N GLU A 124 13.48 13.65 4.50
CA GLU A 124 13.65 15.09 4.74
C GLU A 124 12.44 15.67 5.46
N GLN A 125 11.23 15.24 5.10
CA GLN A 125 10.00 15.62 5.80
C GLN A 125 10.01 15.15 7.26
N ILE A 126 10.47 13.92 7.53
CA ILE A 126 10.61 13.36 8.89
C ILE A 126 11.60 14.19 9.72
N LEU A 127 12.79 14.48 9.17
CA LEU A 127 13.83 15.25 9.86
C LEU A 127 13.45 16.73 10.06
N GLY A 128 12.62 17.27 9.16
CA GLY A 128 12.11 18.64 9.21
C GLY A 128 10.80 18.82 9.99
N ALA A 129 10.21 17.74 10.52
CA ALA A 129 8.94 17.80 11.23
C ALA A 129 9.03 18.67 12.50
N ALA A 130 7.97 19.43 12.78
CA ALA A 130 7.93 20.32 13.95
C ALA A 130 7.93 19.57 15.28
N THR A 131 7.34 18.37 15.30
CA THR A 131 7.33 17.48 16.46
C THR A 131 7.55 16.02 16.03
N VAL A 132 7.96 15.17 16.97
CA VAL A 132 8.04 13.71 16.74
C VAL A 132 6.67 13.13 16.41
N SER A 133 5.58 13.71 16.94
CA SER A 133 4.22 13.26 16.60
C SER A 133 3.89 13.52 15.14
N ASP A 134 4.30 14.67 14.59
CA ASP A 134 4.10 14.99 13.17
C ASP A 134 4.94 14.05 12.29
N ALA A 135 6.20 13.80 12.68
CA ALA A 135 7.07 12.85 11.98
C ALA A 135 6.46 11.43 11.93
N ARG A 136 5.89 10.97 13.05
CA ARG A 136 5.20 9.67 13.13
C ARG A 136 3.97 9.64 12.22
N ALA A 137 3.17 10.71 12.16
CA ALA A 137 1.97 10.77 11.32
C ALA A 137 2.28 10.60 9.82
N LEU A 138 3.44 11.07 9.35
CA LEU A 138 3.91 10.85 7.97
C LEU A 138 4.07 9.37 7.62
N LEU A 139 4.32 8.52 8.62
CA LEU A 139 4.54 7.08 8.45
C LEU A 139 3.34 6.22 8.82
N ASP A 140 2.18 6.82 9.16
CA ASP A 140 0.95 6.07 9.42
C ASP A 140 0.27 5.59 8.12
N CYS A 141 1.04 4.89 7.28
CA CYS A 141 0.66 4.36 5.97
C CYS A 141 1.08 2.88 5.90
N GLU A 142 0.11 2.01 5.61
CA GLU A 142 0.34 0.57 5.56
C GLU A 142 0.37 0.08 4.12
N ILE A 143 1.42 -0.63 3.72
CA ILE A 143 1.43 -1.54 2.57
C ILE A 143 1.76 -2.92 3.13
N ALA A 144 0.80 -3.84 3.04
CA ALA A 144 0.88 -5.16 3.63
C ALA A 144 0.59 -6.25 2.61
N VAL A 145 1.26 -7.39 2.76
CA VAL A 145 0.98 -8.63 2.02
C VAL A 145 0.83 -9.77 3.01
N GLY A 146 0.01 -10.76 2.66
CA GLY A 146 -0.27 -11.87 3.56
C GLY A 146 -0.88 -13.08 2.89
N ARG A 147 -1.18 -14.07 3.73
CA ARG A 147 -1.77 -15.35 3.33
C ARG A 147 -3.07 -15.63 4.05
N ILE A 148 -3.92 -16.42 3.39
CA ILE A 148 -5.21 -16.86 3.87
C ILE A 148 -5.11 -18.36 4.12
N GLU A 149 -5.21 -18.76 5.37
CA GLU A 149 -5.19 -20.18 5.78
C GLU A 149 -6.40 -20.42 6.68
N ASP A 150 -7.23 -21.42 6.36
CA ASP A 150 -8.48 -21.73 7.08
C ASP A 150 -9.39 -20.49 7.29
N GLY A 151 -9.43 -19.61 6.29
CA GLY A 151 -10.20 -18.35 6.34
C GLY A 151 -9.58 -17.24 7.20
N ARG A 152 -8.39 -17.46 7.77
CA ARG A 152 -7.65 -16.45 8.53
C ARG A 152 -6.66 -15.71 7.64
N TRP A 153 -6.77 -14.38 7.59
CA TRP A 153 -5.96 -13.50 6.76
C TRP A 153 -4.75 -12.98 7.55
N THR A 154 -3.66 -13.71 7.57
CA THR A 154 -2.46 -13.36 8.35
C THR A 154 -1.53 -12.49 7.50
N ILE A 155 -1.16 -11.32 8.04
CA ILE A 155 -0.19 -10.41 7.43
C ILE A 155 1.20 -11.04 7.55
N SER A 156 1.88 -11.25 6.43
CA SER A 156 3.23 -11.83 6.39
C SER A 156 4.31 -10.74 6.44
N ALA A 157 4.06 -9.61 5.78
CA ALA A 157 4.92 -8.44 5.80
C ALA A 157 4.08 -7.16 5.73
N SER A 158 4.55 -6.09 6.35
CA SER A 158 3.90 -4.78 6.37
C SER A 158 4.93 -3.68 6.55
N THR A 159 4.72 -2.53 5.89
CA THR A 159 5.49 -1.29 6.15
C THR A 159 5.36 -0.80 7.59
N LEU A 160 4.37 -1.30 8.34
CA LEU A 160 4.23 -1.14 9.78
C LEU A 160 4.60 -2.47 10.47
N PRO A 161 5.86 -2.68 10.91
CA PRO A 161 6.36 -4.01 11.29
C PRO A 161 5.58 -4.72 12.40
N TYR A 162 4.96 -3.95 13.32
CA TYR A 162 4.12 -4.49 14.39
C TYR A 162 2.79 -5.11 13.91
N ARG A 163 2.45 -4.93 12.61
CA ARG A 163 1.30 -5.55 11.94
C ARG A 163 1.61 -6.94 11.40
N SER A 164 2.87 -7.29 11.18
CA SER A 164 3.26 -8.64 10.76
C SER A 164 2.81 -9.69 11.78
N GLY A 165 2.22 -10.78 11.29
CA GLY A 165 1.58 -11.84 12.09
C GLY A 165 0.17 -11.51 12.61
N ARG A 166 -0.32 -10.27 12.43
CA ARG A 166 -1.70 -9.90 12.81
C ARG A 166 -2.68 -10.38 11.75
N ASN A 167 -3.93 -10.53 12.17
CA ASN A 167 -5.03 -10.94 11.30
C ASN A 167 -5.75 -9.70 10.76
N LEU A 168 -5.77 -9.50 9.43
CA LEU A 168 -6.51 -8.42 8.78
C LEU A 168 -8.03 -8.59 8.98
N HIS A 169 -8.50 -9.85 8.98
CA HIS A 169 -9.89 -10.25 9.23
C HIS A 169 -10.93 -9.37 8.48
N PRO A 170 -10.88 -9.32 7.14
CA PRO A 170 -11.89 -8.60 6.37
C PRO A 170 -13.27 -9.23 6.59
N VAL A 171 -14.26 -8.40 6.89
CA VAL A 171 -15.68 -8.77 6.94
C VAL A 171 -16.41 -8.01 5.86
N PHE A 172 -16.84 -8.74 4.83
CA PHE A 172 -17.51 -8.19 3.67
C PHE A 172 -19.01 -7.96 3.94
N GLY A 173 -19.56 -6.90 3.38
CA GLY A 173 -20.95 -6.46 3.55
C GLY A 173 -21.20 -5.15 2.80
N HIS A 174 -22.24 -4.41 3.17
CA HIS A 174 -22.48 -3.06 2.63
C HIS A 174 -21.28 -2.12 2.88
N GLU A 175 -20.68 -2.23 4.06
CA GLU A 175 -19.36 -1.70 4.37
C GLU A 175 -18.41 -2.89 4.58
N ILE A 176 -17.18 -2.74 4.09
CA ILE A 176 -16.11 -3.69 4.39
C ILE A 176 -15.48 -3.26 5.72
N ARG A 177 -15.12 -4.22 6.56
CA ARG A 177 -14.46 -3.95 7.85
C ARG A 177 -13.16 -4.72 7.94
N THR A 178 -12.10 -4.08 8.42
CA THR A 178 -10.81 -4.73 8.68
C THR A 178 -10.34 -4.40 10.09
N ARG A 179 -9.53 -5.29 10.68
CA ARG A 179 -8.83 -5.02 11.93
C ARG A 179 -7.59 -4.18 11.65
N ASP A 180 -7.40 -3.15 12.45
CA ASP A 180 -6.20 -2.34 12.43
C ASP A 180 -5.64 -2.09 13.84
N THR A 181 -4.45 -1.50 13.90
CA THR A 181 -3.80 -1.02 15.11
C THR A 181 -3.76 0.51 15.03
N ALA A 182 -4.42 1.18 15.97
CA ALA A 182 -4.34 2.63 16.08
C ALA A 182 -2.91 3.08 16.41
N PHE A 183 -2.68 4.40 16.30
CA PHE A 183 -1.38 5.03 16.54
C PHE A 183 -0.75 4.63 17.88
N ASP A 184 -1.57 4.52 18.93
CA ASP A 184 -1.17 4.15 20.30
C ASP A 184 -1.06 2.64 20.55
N GLY A 185 -1.28 1.81 19.54
CA GLY A 185 -1.28 0.34 19.64
C GLY A 185 -2.64 -0.29 19.92
N THR A 186 -3.68 0.50 20.17
CA THR A 186 -5.01 -0.03 20.46
C THR A 186 -5.56 -0.75 19.23
N SER A 187 -6.11 -1.96 19.42
CA SER A 187 -6.79 -2.67 18.34
C SER A 187 -8.09 -1.95 17.98
N ILE A 188 -8.25 -1.60 16.72
CA ILE A 188 -9.44 -0.92 16.18
C ILE A 188 -10.04 -1.72 15.02
N THR A 189 -11.26 -1.35 14.64
CA THR A 189 -11.90 -1.83 13.42
C THR A 189 -12.13 -0.64 12.52
N ARG A 190 -11.56 -0.69 11.31
CA ARG A 190 -11.84 0.30 10.27
C ARG A 190 -13.06 -0.11 9.48
N ARG A 191 -13.78 0.90 8.98
CA ARG A 191 -14.96 0.73 8.14
C ARG A 191 -14.70 1.40 6.81
N TRP A 192 -15.00 0.67 5.75
CA TRP A 192 -14.66 1.06 4.39
C TRP A 192 -15.90 1.08 3.53
N ARG A 193 -16.05 2.15 2.75
CA ARG A 193 -16.95 2.17 1.61
C ARG A 193 -16.18 1.74 0.37
N SER A 194 -16.74 0.80 -0.40
CA SER A 194 -16.18 0.49 -1.71
C SER A 194 -16.46 1.63 -2.68
N VAL A 195 -15.39 2.13 -3.30
CA VAL A 195 -15.45 3.12 -4.35
C VAL A 195 -15.45 2.35 -5.67
N HIS A 196 -16.57 2.37 -6.38
CA HIS A 196 -16.57 1.88 -7.75
C HIS A 196 -15.88 2.94 -8.62
N PRO A 197 -14.93 2.58 -9.49
CA PRO A 197 -14.40 3.55 -10.43
C PRO A 197 -15.53 4.03 -11.34
N THR A 198 -15.76 5.34 -11.38
CA THR A 198 -16.55 5.94 -12.45
C THR A 198 -15.78 5.70 -13.74
N PRO A 199 -16.35 5.05 -14.77
CA PRO A 199 -15.67 4.95 -16.06
C PRO A 199 -15.41 6.38 -16.56
N ARG A 200 -14.13 6.72 -16.77
CA ARG A 200 -13.78 7.96 -17.47
C ARG A 200 -14.39 7.83 -18.87
N SER A 201 -15.28 8.77 -19.20
CA SER A 201 -15.73 8.92 -20.57
C SER A 201 -14.55 9.46 -21.37
N ASP A 202 -14.06 8.68 -22.33
CA ASP A 202 -13.11 9.17 -23.31
C ASP A 202 -13.75 10.34 -24.07
N THR A 203 -13.21 11.54 -23.87
CA THR A 203 -13.46 12.72 -24.72
C THR A 203 -12.29 12.93 -25.65
#